data_AF-A0A7C3M0U0-F1
#
_entry.id   AF-A0A7C3M0U0-F1
#
_cell.length_a   1.000
_cell.length_b   1.000
_cell.length_c   1.000
_cell.angle_alpha   90.00
_cell.angle_beta   90.00
_cell.angle_gamma   90.00
#
_symmetry.space_group_name_H-M   'P 1'
#
loop_
_entity.id
_entity.type
_entity.pdbx_description
1 polymer ?
#
loop_
_entity_poly.entity_id
_entity_poly.type
_entity_poly.pdbx_seq_one_letter_code
_entity_poly.pdbx_strand_id
1 'polypeptide(L)'
;DREMARRIIAGDRAINEKRFAIESETLTLIATQQPLAGDLRTLAAVLEIATELERMGDYAKGIAKINLLMGEEPLIKPLIDIPQMADKATDMLRRALDAFIRRDVDAARAIPLEDDQVDALYNQVYRELLTFIMADPRTLNQATYLLWVAHNLERSADRVTNICERVVFTVTGRMQEMDVEDGHESYA
;
A
#
# COMPACT_ATOMS: atom_id res chain seq x y z
N ASP A 1 14.69 -12.25 5.98
CA ASP A 1 16.05 -12.50 5.43
C ASP A 1 16.71 -11.18 5.05
N ARG A 2 17.95 -10.95 5.47
CA ARG A 2 18.68 -9.69 5.23
C ARG A 2 19.17 -9.54 3.80
N GLU A 3 19.52 -10.64 3.14
CA GLU A 3 19.93 -10.59 1.74
C GLU A 3 18.74 -10.16 0.87
N MET A 4 17.56 -10.74 1.10
CA MET A 4 16.32 -10.29 0.50
C MET A 4 16.04 -8.80 0.77
N ALA A 5 16.20 -8.34 2.02
CA ALA A 5 15.99 -6.92 2.34
C ALA A 5 16.90 -5.98 1.53
N ARG A 6 18.19 -6.31 1.36
CA ARG A 6 19.10 -5.52 0.50
C ARG A 6 18.67 -5.53 -0.96
N ARG A 7 18.18 -6.67 -1.46
CA ARG A 7 17.64 -6.77 -2.84
C ARG A 7 16.41 -5.89 -3.03
N ILE A 8 15.48 -5.87 -2.08
CA ILE A 8 14.29 -5.00 -2.11
C ILE A 8 14.73 -3.53 -2.15
N ILE A 9 15.65 -3.12 -1.28
CA ILE A 9 16.16 -1.74 -1.25
C ILE A 9 16.82 -1.34 -2.57
N ALA A 10 17.59 -2.25 -3.19
CA ALA A 10 18.22 -1.98 -4.49
C ALA A 10 17.19 -1.95 -5.64
N GLY A 11 16.14 -2.76 -5.57
CA GLY A 11 15.09 -2.86 -6.57
C GLY A 11 14.18 -1.64 -6.66
N ASP A 12 14.08 -0.85 -5.59
CA ASP A 12 13.30 0.39 -5.51
C ASP A 12 13.59 1.36 -6.67
N ARG A 13 14.86 1.52 -7.04
CA ARG A 13 15.25 2.39 -8.15
C ARG A 13 14.58 1.99 -9.47
N ALA A 14 14.43 0.69 -9.73
CA ALA A 14 13.80 0.21 -10.94
C ALA A 14 12.28 0.50 -10.96
N ILE A 15 11.62 0.56 -9.79
CA ILE A 15 10.22 0.96 -9.68
C ILE A 15 10.08 2.43 -10.04
N ASN A 16 10.96 3.29 -9.51
CA ASN A 16 10.95 4.74 -9.80
C ASN A 16 11.20 5.01 -11.29
N GLU A 17 12.16 4.32 -11.89
CA GLU A 17 12.44 4.41 -13.33
C GLU A 17 11.24 3.96 -14.17
N LYS A 18 10.52 2.91 -13.74
CA LYS A 18 9.29 2.47 -14.42
C LYS A 18 8.15 3.47 -14.30
N ARG A 19 7.96 4.12 -13.14
CA ARG A 19 6.95 5.19 -12.99
C ARG A 19 7.20 6.30 -14.01
N PHE A 20 8.43 6.81 -14.09
CA PHE A 20 8.78 7.86 -15.06
C PHE A 20 8.64 7.41 -16.52
N ALA A 21 8.98 6.15 -16.82
CA ALA A 21 8.80 5.61 -18.16
C ALA A 21 7.31 5.58 -18.55
N ILE A 22 6.44 5.06 -17.67
CA ILE A 22 4.99 5.01 -17.87
C ILE A 22 4.42 6.42 -18.05
N GLU A 23 4.87 7.38 -17.24
CA GLU A 23 4.45 8.78 -17.34
C GLU A 23 4.83 9.38 -18.70
N SER A 24 6.09 9.21 -19.12
CA SER A 24 6.57 9.70 -20.42
C SER A 24 5.83 9.08 -21.60
N GLU A 25 5.61 7.76 -21.58
CA GLU A 25 4.87 7.05 -22.63
C GLU A 25 3.41 7.50 -22.68
N THR A 26 2.78 7.69 -21.52
CA THR A 26 1.39 8.15 -21.42
C THR A 26 1.23 9.56 -21.97
N LEU A 27 2.11 10.50 -21.59
CA LEU A 27 2.10 11.87 -22.10
C LEU A 27 2.36 11.91 -23.62
N THR A 28 3.27 11.07 -24.11
CA THR A 28 3.54 10.93 -25.56
C THR A 28 2.29 10.46 -26.30
N LEU A 29 1.58 9.47 -25.75
CA LEU A 29 0.36 8.95 -26.34
C LEU A 29 -0.75 10.01 -26.37
N ILE A 30 -0.92 10.78 -25.28
CA ILE A 30 -1.88 11.90 -25.24
C ILE A 30 -1.56 12.94 -26.32
N ALA A 31 -0.29 13.35 -26.40
CA ALA A 31 0.15 14.39 -27.34
C ALA A 31 0.03 13.96 -28.81
N THR A 32 0.32 12.69 -29.11
CA THR A 32 0.39 12.20 -30.49
C THR A 32 -0.93 11.65 -31.01
N GLN A 33 -1.78 11.09 -30.14
CA GLN A 33 -3.02 10.41 -30.56
C GLN A 33 -4.29 11.18 -30.19
N GLN A 34 -4.21 12.22 -29.35
CA GLN A 34 -5.35 13.04 -28.93
C GLN A 34 -6.56 12.20 -28.46
N PRO A 35 -6.36 11.28 -27.50
CA PRO A 35 -7.39 10.36 -27.04
C PRO A 35 -8.59 11.11 -26.44
N LEU A 36 -9.79 10.57 -26.64
CA LEU A 36 -11.04 11.19 -26.20
C LEU A 36 -11.73 10.38 -25.10
N ALA A 37 -12.47 11.09 -24.25
CA ALA A 37 -13.39 10.53 -23.26
C ALA A 37 -12.82 9.33 -22.47
N GLY A 38 -13.21 8.09 -22.82
CA GLY A 38 -12.81 6.87 -22.10
C GLY A 38 -11.31 6.59 -22.16
N ASP A 39 -10.68 6.85 -23.30
CA ASP A 39 -9.24 6.60 -23.47
C ASP A 39 -8.42 7.60 -22.67
N LEU A 40 -8.83 8.88 -22.68
CA LEU A 40 -8.20 9.91 -21.86
C LEU A 40 -8.34 9.60 -20.36
N ARG A 41 -9.52 9.12 -19.92
CA ARG A 41 -9.72 8.69 -18.53
C ARG A 41 -8.85 7.50 -18.15
N THR A 42 -8.70 6.53 -19.06
CA THR A 42 -7.83 5.37 -18.84
C THR A 42 -6.39 5.83 -18.66
N LEU A 43 -5.90 6.73 -19.52
CA LEU A 43 -4.54 7.25 -19.44
C LEU A 43 -4.30 8.09 -18.18
N ALA A 44 -5.27 8.91 -17.78
CA ALA A 44 -5.21 9.63 -16.51
C ALA A 44 -5.12 8.67 -15.32
N ALA A 45 -5.92 7.59 -15.32
CA ALA A 45 -5.85 6.57 -14.27
C ALA A 45 -4.50 5.83 -14.26
N VAL A 46 -3.90 5.56 -15.43
CA VAL A 46 -2.56 4.94 -15.50
C VAL A 46 -1.49 5.79 -14.79
N LEU A 47 -1.50 7.11 -14.98
CA LEU A 47 -0.55 8.02 -14.32
C LEU A 47 -0.67 7.96 -12.79
N GLU A 48 -1.91 7.97 -12.31
CA GLU A 48 -2.23 7.94 -10.89
C GLU A 48 -1.88 6.58 -10.27
N ILE A 49 -2.29 5.48 -10.90
CA ILE A 49 -1.98 4.11 -10.44
C ILE A 49 -0.47 3.89 -10.43
N ALA A 50 0.27 4.37 -11.43
CA ALA A 50 1.74 4.27 -11.44
C ALA A 50 2.39 4.98 -10.24
N THR A 51 1.80 6.10 -9.80
CA THR A 51 2.25 6.83 -8.61
C THR A 51 1.95 6.04 -7.33
N GLU A 52 0.75 5.47 -7.20
CA GLU A 52 0.40 4.66 -6.02
C GLU A 52 1.26 3.39 -5.92
N LEU A 53 1.55 2.73 -7.04
CA LEU A 53 2.46 1.58 -7.08
C LEU A 53 3.89 1.93 -6.65
N GLU A 54 4.38 3.12 -7.00
CA GLU A 54 5.70 3.57 -6.55
C GLU A 54 5.72 3.86 -5.05
N ARG A 55 4.68 4.50 -4.50
CA ARG A 55 4.54 4.69 -3.05
C ARG A 55 4.53 3.37 -2.28
N MET A 56 3.84 2.36 -2.80
CA MET A 56 3.88 1.00 -2.22
C MET A 56 5.27 0.39 -2.27
N GLY A 57 6.03 0.63 -3.34
CA GLY A 57 7.45 0.27 -3.44
C GLY A 57 8.30 0.92 -2.33
N ASP A 58 8.10 2.21 -2.07
CA ASP A 58 8.76 2.94 -1.00
C ASP A 58 8.43 2.38 0.40
N TYR A 59 7.17 1.96 0.64
CA TYR A 59 6.77 1.29 1.89
C TYR A 59 7.46 -0.06 2.05
N ALA A 60 7.54 -0.86 0.99
CA ALA A 60 8.25 -2.14 1.00
C ALA A 60 9.76 -1.95 1.28
N LYS A 61 10.37 -0.93 0.69
CA LYS A 61 11.76 -0.51 1.00
C LYS A 61 11.91 -0.06 2.45
N GLY A 62 10.93 0.64 3.00
CA GLY A 62 10.87 1.02 4.42
C GLY A 62 10.90 -0.20 5.33
N ILE A 63 10.05 -1.19 5.07
CA ILE A 63 10.02 -2.48 5.79
C ILE A 63 11.36 -3.21 5.68
N ALA A 64 11.95 -3.24 4.49
CA ALA A 64 13.26 -3.86 4.28
C ALA A 64 14.38 -3.18 5.08
N LYS A 65 14.38 -1.84 5.16
CA LYS A 65 15.32 -1.08 6.01
C LYS A 65 15.13 -1.43 7.49
N ILE A 66 13.89 -1.51 7.95
CA ILE A 66 13.58 -1.89 9.34
C ILE A 66 14.10 -3.29 9.66
N ASN A 67 13.91 -4.26 8.76
CA ASN A 67 14.45 -5.62 8.93
C ASN A 67 16.00 -5.63 9.04
N LEU A 68 16.70 -4.70 8.40
CA LEU A 68 18.15 -4.55 8.58
C LEU A 68 18.50 -3.92 9.93
N LEU A 69 17.73 -2.92 10.38
CA LEU A 69 17.91 -2.24 11.67
C LEU A 69 17.65 -3.17 12.86
N MET A 70 16.67 -4.07 12.74
CA MET A 70 16.32 -5.04 13.79
C MET A 70 17.43 -6.06 14.09
N GLY A 71 18.46 -6.16 13.26
CA GLY A 71 19.63 -6.94 13.64
C GLY A 71 19.37 -8.46 13.63
N GLU A 72 20.08 -9.18 14.51
CA GLU A 72 19.86 -10.61 14.79
C GLU A 72 19.23 -10.78 16.18
N GLU A 73 18.69 -9.68 16.72
CA GLU A 73 18.05 -9.71 18.02
C GLU A 73 16.83 -10.63 17.97
N PRO A 74 16.63 -11.46 19.01
CA PRO A 74 15.40 -12.22 19.13
C PRO A 74 14.19 -11.28 19.07
N LEU A 75 13.14 -11.74 18.40
CA LEU A 75 11.90 -11.00 18.33
C LEU A 75 11.25 -10.93 19.73
N ILE A 76 10.75 -9.76 20.10
CA ILE A 76 10.01 -9.55 21.35
C ILE A 76 8.67 -10.30 21.37
N LYS A 77 8.14 -10.63 20.17
CA LYS A 77 6.95 -11.46 19.99
C LYS A 77 7.02 -12.28 18.70
N PRO A 78 6.30 -13.40 18.59
CA PRO A 78 6.05 -14.06 17.31
C PRO A 78 5.32 -13.13 16.34
N LEU A 79 5.74 -13.12 15.07
CA LEU A 79 5.05 -12.38 14.01
C LEU A 79 3.88 -13.22 13.50
N ILE A 80 2.67 -12.86 13.92
CA ILE A 80 1.43 -13.49 13.46
C ILE A 80 0.63 -12.49 12.62
N ASP A 81 0.37 -11.31 13.20
CA ASP A 81 -0.53 -10.31 12.63
C ASP A 81 0.13 -9.53 11.46
N ILE A 82 1.41 -9.18 11.58
CA ILE A 82 2.15 -8.47 10.53
C ILE A 82 2.19 -9.26 9.21
N PRO A 83 2.52 -10.58 9.20
CA PRO A 83 2.39 -11.38 7.99
C PRO A 83 0.97 -11.40 7.41
N GLN A 84 -0.06 -11.48 8.25
CA GLN A 84 -1.46 -11.45 7.79
C GLN A 84 -1.83 -10.11 7.14
N MET A 85 -1.37 -8.98 7.70
CA MET A 85 -1.53 -7.66 7.08
C MET A 85 -0.87 -7.61 5.69
N ALA A 86 0.35 -8.15 5.58
CA ALA A 86 1.08 -8.18 4.30
C ALA A 86 0.37 -9.03 3.25
N ASP A 87 -0.14 -10.20 3.62
CA ASP A 87 -0.88 -11.08 2.73
C ASP A 87 -2.18 -10.41 2.23
N LYS A 88 -2.91 -9.74 3.13
CA LYS A 88 -4.13 -8.98 2.79
C LYS A 88 -3.85 -7.82 1.86
N ALA A 89 -2.93 -6.93 2.21
CA ALA A 89 -2.59 -5.77 1.39
C ALA A 89 -2.12 -6.19 -0.02
N THR A 90 -1.33 -7.27 -0.11
CA THR A 90 -0.86 -7.81 -1.40
C THR A 90 -1.98 -8.42 -2.23
N ASP A 91 -2.93 -9.11 -1.59
CA ASP A 91 -4.09 -9.67 -2.27
C ASP A 91 -5.05 -8.59 -2.77
N MET A 92 -5.34 -7.59 -1.94
CA MET A 92 -6.14 -6.41 -2.31
C MET A 92 -5.52 -5.73 -3.54
N LEU A 93 -4.20 -5.48 -3.52
CA LEU A 93 -3.49 -4.89 -4.66
C LEU A 93 -3.68 -5.72 -5.94
N ARG A 94 -3.47 -7.04 -5.85
CA ARG A 94 -3.61 -7.92 -7.01
C ARG A 94 -5.01 -7.83 -7.62
N ARG A 95 -6.04 -7.90 -6.78
CA ARG A 95 -7.44 -7.80 -7.22
C ARG A 95 -7.77 -6.42 -7.78
N ALA A 96 -7.22 -5.34 -7.23
CA ALA A 96 -7.44 -3.98 -7.73
C ALA A 96 -6.82 -3.80 -9.13
N LEU A 97 -5.62 -4.34 -9.36
CA LEU A 97 -4.99 -4.34 -10.68
C LEU A 97 -5.76 -5.23 -11.69
N ASP A 98 -6.26 -6.38 -11.26
CA ASP A 98 -7.13 -7.22 -12.09
C ASP A 98 -8.44 -6.51 -12.46
N ALA A 99 -9.06 -5.83 -11.49
CA ALA A 99 -10.25 -5.01 -11.70
C ALA A 99 -9.99 -3.86 -12.67
N PHE A 100 -8.82 -3.20 -12.57
CA PHE A 100 -8.40 -2.17 -13.52
C PHE A 100 -8.30 -2.72 -14.95
N ILE A 101 -7.59 -3.84 -15.13
CA ILE A 101 -7.40 -4.47 -16.45
C ILE A 101 -8.73 -4.89 -17.07
N ARG A 102 -9.65 -5.43 -16.25
CA ARG A 102 -10.97 -5.91 -16.69
C ARG A 102 -12.03 -4.81 -16.76
N ARG A 103 -11.71 -3.59 -16.29
CA ARG A 103 -12.68 -2.50 -16.09
C ARG A 103 -13.87 -2.92 -15.21
N ASP A 104 -13.59 -3.74 -14.20
CA ASP A 104 -14.60 -4.31 -13.31
C ASP A 104 -14.86 -3.38 -12.12
N VAL A 105 -15.90 -2.56 -12.24
CA VAL A 105 -16.30 -1.56 -11.25
C VAL A 105 -16.81 -2.21 -9.96
N ASP A 106 -17.51 -3.34 -10.07
CA ASP A 106 -18.11 -4.00 -8.91
C ASP A 106 -17.03 -4.68 -8.08
N ALA A 107 -16.04 -5.32 -8.74
CA ALA A 107 -14.86 -5.83 -8.06
C ALA A 107 -14.07 -4.71 -7.37
N ALA A 108 -13.83 -3.57 -8.06
CA ALA A 108 -13.16 -2.43 -7.47
C ALA A 108 -13.90 -1.89 -6.23
N ARG A 109 -15.23 -1.90 -6.24
CA ARG A 109 -16.06 -1.45 -5.10
C ARG A 109 -16.04 -2.37 -3.89
N ALA A 110 -15.80 -3.65 -4.09
CA ALA A 110 -15.78 -4.62 -3.00
C ALA A 110 -14.46 -4.61 -2.21
N ILE A 111 -13.34 -4.23 -2.84
CA ILE A 111 -12.00 -4.34 -2.25
C ILE A 111 -11.80 -3.43 -1.03
N PRO A 112 -12.17 -2.13 -1.05
CA PRO A 112 -11.93 -1.24 0.10
C PRO A 112 -12.63 -1.69 1.39
N LEU A 113 -13.72 -2.46 1.31
CA LEU A 113 -14.40 -3.02 2.49
C LEU A 113 -13.54 -4.00 3.29
N GLU A 114 -12.41 -4.44 2.73
CA GLU A 114 -11.45 -5.31 3.41
C GLU A 114 -10.35 -4.54 4.14
N ASP A 115 -10.26 -3.22 3.94
CA ASP A 115 -9.30 -2.32 4.60
C ASP A 115 -9.53 -2.29 6.12
N ASP A 116 -10.80 -2.30 6.56
CA ASP A 116 -11.22 -2.48 7.96
C ASP A 116 -10.50 -3.65 8.67
N GLN A 117 -10.20 -4.72 7.92
CA GLN A 117 -9.52 -5.89 8.47
C GLN A 117 -8.02 -5.63 8.65
N VAL A 118 -7.40 -4.86 7.76
CA VAL A 118 -6.01 -4.41 7.90
C VAL A 118 -5.90 -3.44 9.06
N ASP A 119 -6.85 -2.52 9.22
CA ASP A 119 -6.90 -1.57 10.34
C ASP A 119 -7.13 -2.25 11.67
N ALA A 120 -8.01 -3.25 11.72
CA ALA A 120 -8.21 -4.05 12.92
C ALA A 120 -6.92 -4.78 13.34
N LEU A 121 -6.18 -5.35 12.38
CA LEU A 121 -4.88 -5.98 12.62
C LEU A 121 -3.83 -4.96 13.08
N TYR A 122 -3.76 -3.79 12.44
CA TYR A 122 -2.88 -2.70 12.84
C TYR A 122 -3.12 -2.29 14.30
N ASN A 123 -4.39 -2.06 14.66
CA ASN A 123 -4.80 -1.69 16.01
C ASN A 123 -4.53 -2.80 17.04
N GLN A 124 -4.58 -4.07 16.63
CA GLN A 124 -4.17 -5.19 17.47
C GLN A 124 -2.66 -5.17 17.70
N VAL A 125 -1.85 -5.04 16.64
CA VAL A 125 -0.38 -4.94 16.74
C VAL A 125 0.01 -3.78 17.64
N TYR A 126 -0.60 -2.61 17.46
CA TYR A 126 -0.33 -1.43 18.28
C TYR A 126 -0.54 -1.71 19.78
N ARG A 127 -1.70 -2.26 20.16
CA ARG A 127 -2.04 -2.56 21.56
C ARG A 127 -1.12 -3.62 22.18
N GLU A 128 -0.77 -4.64 21.41
CA GLU A 128 0.18 -5.67 21.86
C GLU A 128 1.56 -5.08 22.12
N LEU A 129 2.08 -4.28 21.18
CA LEU A 129 3.39 -3.66 21.30
C LEU A 129 3.48 -2.71 22.50
N LEU A 130 2.41 -1.94 22.79
CA LEU A 130 2.34 -1.14 24.01
C LEU A 130 2.46 -1.98 25.28
N THR A 131 1.85 -3.17 25.31
CA THR A 131 1.94 -4.08 26.46
C THR A 131 3.38 -4.56 26.68
N PHE A 132 4.12 -4.85 25.60
CA PHE A 132 5.55 -5.20 25.69
C PHE A 132 6.40 -4.04 26.23
N ILE A 133 6.15 -2.81 25.75
CA ILE A 133 6.87 -1.61 26.20
C ILE A 133 6.63 -1.35 27.69
N MET A 134 5.38 -1.48 28.15
CA MET A 134 5.02 -1.29 29.56
C MET A 134 5.63 -2.35 30.48
N ALA A 135 5.73 -3.60 30.01
CA ALA A 135 6.31 -4.71 30.76
C ALA A 135 7.84 -4.62 30.84
N ASP A 136 8.50 -4.22 29.75
CA ASP A 136 9.96 -4.03 29.71
C ASP A 136 10.33 -2.87 28.75
N PRO A 137 10.71 -1.68 29.29
CA PRO A 137 11.08 -0.52 28.49
C PRO A 137 12.27 -0.75 27.53
N ARG A 138 13.08 -1.80 27.74
CA ARG A 138 14.17 -2.15 26.82
C ARG A 138 13.67 -2.63 25.46
N THR A 139 12.40 -3.06 25.37
CA THR A 139 11.76 -3.48 24.12
C THR A 139 11.35 -2.30 23.22
N LEU A 140 11.44 -1.06 23.70
CA LEU A 140 10.95 0.15 23.02
C LEU A 140 11.40 0.26 21.57
N ASN A 141 12.69 0.06 21.29
CA ASN A 141 13.23 0.19 19.94
C ASN A 141 12.63 -0.85 18.98
N GLN A 142 12.62 -2.12 19.39
CA GLN A 142 12.11 -3.19 18.54
C GLN A 142 10.58 -3.10 18.37
N ALA A 143 9.86 -2.70 19.41
CA ALA A 143 8.44 -2.44 19.32
C ALA A 143 8.13 -1.28 18.36
N THR A 144 8.90 -0.19 18.41
CA THR A 144 8.76 0.94 17.48
C THR A 144 9.01 0.51 16.03
N TYR A 145 10.02 -0.33 15.80
CA TYR A 145 10.31 -0.89 14.48
C TYR A 145 9.14 -1.74 13.94
N LEU A 146 8.58 -2.63 14.75
CA LEU A 146 7.43 -3.43 14.36
C LEU A 146 6.18 -2.58 14.11
N LEU A 147 5.99 -1.50 14.88
CA LEU A 147 4.91 -0.55 14.65
C LEU A 147 5.05 0.17 13.30
N TRP A 148 6.25 0.60 12.93
CA TRP A 148 6.49 1.18 11.60
C TRP A 148 6.30 0.18 10.46
N VAL A 149 6.61 -1.11 10.67
CA VAL A 149 6.28 -2.15 9.69
C VAL A 149 4.77 -2.26 9.52
N ALA A 150 4.01 -2.34 10.61
CA ALA A 150 2.56 -2.43 10.57
C ALA A 150 1.94 -1.19 9.89
N HIS A 151 2.43 0.01 10.22
CA HIS A 151 1.99 1.25 9.58
C HIS A 151 2.27 1.25 8.07
N ASN A 152 3.46 0.85 7.63
CA ASN A 152 3.76 0.77 6.19
C ASN A 152 2.84 -0.20 5.43
N LEU A 153 2.37 -1.26 6.10
CA LEU A 153 1.41 -2.21 5.52
C LEU A 153 -0.01 -1.64 5.45
N GLU A 154 -0.46 -0.95 6.49
CA GLU A 154 -1.73 -0.20 6.48
C GLU A 154 -1.73 0.85 5.37
N ARG A 155 -0.69 1.69 5.30
CA ARG A 155 -0.54 2.67 4.21
C ARG A 155 -0.55 2.03 2.83
N SER A 156 -0.01 0.80 2.69
CA SER A 156 -0.07 0.06 1.44
C SER A 156 -1.50 -0.38 1.08
N ALA A 157 -2.32 -0.76 2.06
CA ALA A 157 -3.73 -1.12 1.85
C ALA A 157 -4.57 0.11 1.44
N ASP A 158 -4.37 1.25 2.12
CA ASP A 158 -4.96 2.55 1.75
C ASP A 158 -4.60 2.95 0.29
N ARG A 159 -3.36 2.70 -0.16
CA ARG A 159 -3.00 2.90 -1.59
C ARG A 159 -3.84 2.05 -2.55
N VAL A 160 -4.30 0.87 -2.13
CA VAL A 160 -5.18 0.03 -2.94
C VAL A 160 -6.57 0.66 -3.09
N THR A 161 -7.10 1.29 -2.05
CA THR A 161 -8.36 2.04 -2.11
C THR A 161 -8.28 3.13 -3.18
N ASN A 162 -7.20 3.92 -3.18
CA ASN A 162 -6.93 4.91 -4.24
C ASN A 162 -6.92 4.29 -5.65
N ILE A 163 -6.31 3.11 -5.83
CA ILE A 163 -6.31 2.41 -7.13
C ILE A 163 -7.75 2.04 -7.52
N CYS A 164 -8.55 1.52 -6.58
CA CYS A 164 -9.94 1.14 -6.83
C CYS A 164 -10.80 2.33 -7.27
N GLU A 165 -10.62 3.50 -6.65
CA GLU A 165 -11.28 4.75 -7.06
C GLU A 165 -10.95 5.11 -8.51
N ARG A 166 -9.68 4.94 -8.92
CA ARG A 166 -9.27 5.14 -10.30
C ARG A 166 -9.95 4.16 -11.25
N VAL A 167 -10.14 2.89 -10.87
CA VAL A 167 -10.91 1.92 -11.67
C VAL A 167 -12.35 2.41 -11.88
N VAL A 168 -13.04 2.80 -10.81
CA VAL A 168 -14.41 3.32 -10.87
C VAL A 168 -14.49 4.54 -11.79
N PHE A 169 -13.53 5.46 -11.69
CA PHE A 169 -13.43 6.65 -12.54
C PHE A 169 -13.27 6.29 -14.04
N THR A 170 -12.44 5.30 -14.37
CA THR A 170 -12.20 4.92 -15.78
C THR A 170 -13.48 4.51 -16.52
N VAL A 171 -14.44 3.93 -15.80
CA VAL A 171 -15.71 3.48 -16.37
C VAL A 171 -16.78 4.56 -16.23
N THR A 172 -16.99 5.09 -15.03
CA THR A 172 -18.11 5.99 -14.71
C THR A 172 -17.89 7.45 -15.07
N GLY A 173 -16.61 7.88 -15.09
CA GLY A 173 -16.21 9.26 -15.33
C GLY A 173 -16.41 10.17 -14.13
N ARG A 174 -16.76 9.61 -12.98
CA ARG A 174 -16.93 10.33 -11.72
C ARG A 174 -15.76 9.98 -10.81
N MET A 175 -15.06 10.99 -10.33
CA MET A 175 -14.18 10.82 -9.17
C MET A 175 -15.05 10.82 -7.93
N GLN A 176 -14.98 9.75 -7.15
CA GLN A 176 -15.70 9.59 -5.90
C GLN A 176 -14.72 8.94 -4.94
N GLU A 177 -14.58 9.56 -3.77
CA GLU A 177 -13.90 8.90 -2.66
C GLU A 177 -14.72 7.68 -2.26
N MET A 178 -14.03 6.58 -2.08
CA MET A 178 -14.61 5.34 -1.59
C MET A 178 -14.42 5.32 -0.09
N ASP A 179 -15.14 6.23 0.58
CA ASP A 179 -15.08 6.36 2.03
C ASP A 179 -15.39 5.02 2.70
N VAL A 180 -14.43 4.58 3.50
CA VAL A 180 -14.65 3.68 4.63
C VAL A 180 -14.14 4.35 5.92
N GLU A 181 -14.24 5.68 6.07
CA GLU A 181 -13.92 6.33 7.35
C GLU A 181 -14.86 7.48 7.71
N ASP A 182 -15.90 7.14 8.48
CA ASP A 182 -16.44 7.99 9.56
C ASP A 182 -16.20 7.21 10.87
N GLY A 183 -14.95 7.18 11.36
CA GLY A 183 -14.60 6.31 12.50
C GLY A 183 -13.36 6.68 13.32
N HIS A 184 -12.41 7.45 12.78
CA HIS A 184 -11.28 7.94 13.57
C HIS A 184 -11.63 9.28 14.24
N GLU A 185 -12.31 9.19 15.38
CA GLU A 185 -12.17 10.22 16.41
C GLU A 185 -10.67 10.38 16.71
N SER A 186 -10.11 11.47 16.18
CA SER A 186 -8.82 12.01 16.56
C SER A 186 -8.80 12.21 18.08
N TYR A 187 -8.14 11.31 18.80
CA TYR A 187 -7.86 11.52 20.21
C TYR A 187 -6.84 12.66 20.33
N ALA A 188 -7.32 13.76 20.93
CA ALA A 188 -6.53 14.87 21.45
C ALA A 188 -5.52 14.43 22.52
#